data_AF-A0A497RYD3-F1
#
_entry.id   AF-A0A497RYD3-F1
#
_cell.length_a   1.000
_cell.length_b   1.000
_cell.length_c   1.000
_cell.angle_alpha   90.00
_cell.angle_beta   90.00
_cell.angle_gamma   90.00
#
_symmetry.space_group_name_H-M   'P 1'
#
loop_
_entity.id
_entity.type
_entity.pdbx_description
1 polymer ?
#
loop_
_entity_poly.entity_id
_entity_poly.type
_entity_poly.pdbx_seq_one_letter_code
_entity_poly.pdbx_strand_id
1 'polypeptide(L)' 'MFSKILMLSPHTDDAELGCGGSIAKFLEEGKDVYYVALSSCEKSVPPEYPPDILKKEVKKATRALGIKGE' A
#
# COMPACT_ATOMS: atom_id res chain seq x y z
N MET A 1 -18.77 -7.95 13.05
CA MET A 1 -17.73 -8.02 11.99
C MET A 1 -16.91 -6.72 12.04
N PHE A 2 -15.65 -6.73 11.65
CA PHE A 2 -14.75 -5.56 11.75
C PHE A 2 -15.05 -4.52 10.66
N SER A 3 -15.04 -3.23 11.00
CA SER A 3 -15.23 -2.10 10.08
C SER A 3 -13.93 -1.42 9.64
N LYS A 4 -12.85 -1.60 10.41
CA LYS A 4 -11.52 -1.05 10.14
C LYS A 4 -10.52 -2.17 9.92
N ILE A 5 -9.72 -2.05 8.87
CA ILE A 5 -8.69 -3.01 8.49
C ILE A 5 -7.36 -2.26 8.39
N LEU A 6 -6.33 -2.76 9.09
CA LEU A 6 -4.97 -2.24 9.01
C LEU A 6 -4.09 -3.28 8.34
N MET A 7 -3.56 -2.93 7.18
CA MET A 7 -2.57 -3.71 6.45
C MET A 7 -1.17 -3.27 6.91
N LEU A 8 -0.42 -4.21 7.48
CA LEU A 8 0.97 -4.00 7.86
C LEU A 8 1.85 -4.79 6.91
N SER A 9 2.81 -4.11 6.27
CA SER A 9 3.83 -4.80 5.48
C SER A 9 5.24 -4.30 5.76
N PRO A 10 6.26 -5.16 5.57
CA PRO A 10 7.66 -4.73 5.59
C PRO A 10 7.98 -3.70 4.49
N HIS A 11 7.55 -3.94 3.25
CA HIS A 11 7.95 -3.17 2.07
C HIS A 11 6.78 -2.52 1.35
N THR A 12 7.10 -1.56 0.48
CA THR A 12 6.18 -0.93 -0.46
C THR A 12 5.92 -1.85 -1.66
N ASP A 13 4.85 -2.65 -1.62
CA ASP A 13 4.34 -3.58 -2.66
C ASP A 13 3.71 -4.85 -2.05
N ASP A 14 4.20 -5.27 -0.89
CA ASP A 14 3.80 -6.49 -0.19
C ASP A 14 2.28 -6.60 0.01
N ALA A 15 1.59 -5.50 0.32
CA ALA A 15 0.14 -5.52 0.53
C ALA A 15 -0.61 -5.74 -0.79
N GLU A 16 -0.20 -5.04 -1.85
CA GLU A 16 -0.74 -5.19 -3.20
C GLU A 16 -0.53 -6.62 -3.73
N LEU A 17 0.70 -7.13 -3.64
CA LEU A 17 1.08 -8.45 -4.16
C LEU A 17 0.50 -9.60 -3.32
N GLY A 18 0.54 -9.48 -2.00
CA GLY A 18 0.13 -10.55 -1.09
C GLY A 18 -1.38 -10.63 -0.91
N CYS A 19 -2.11 -9.52 -1.02
CA CYS A 19 -3.53 -9.49 -0.67
C CYS A 19 -4.36 -8.41 -1.37
N GLY A 20 -3.95 -7.93 -2.56
CA GLY A 20 -4.68 -6.92 -3.33
C GLY A 20 -6.17 -7.27 -3.56
N GLY A 21 -6.49 -8.54 -3.83
CA GLY A 21 -7.88 -8.99 -3.96
C GLY A 21 -8.70 -8.88 -2.68
N SER A 22 -8.09 -9.13 -1.52
CA SER A 22 -8.74 -8.94 -0.21
C SER A 22 -8.96 -7.47 0.09
N ILE A 23 -7.99 -6.61 -0.24
CA ILE A 23 -8.13 -5.14 -0.11
C ILE A 23 -9.32 -4.67 -0.94
N ALA A 24 -9.40 -5.07 -2.21
CA ALA A 24 -10.50 -4.71 -3.11
C ALA A 24 -11.85 -5.15 -2.53
N LYS A 25 -11.96 -6.41 -2.08
CA LYS A 25 -13.17 -6.93 -1.44
C LYS A 25 -13.57 -6.13 -0.20
N PHE A 26 -12.63 -5.76 0.66
CA PHE A 26 -12.95 -4.98 1.86
C PHE A 26 -13.43 -3.57 1.55
N LEU A 27 -12.87 -2.95 0.51
CA LEU A 27 -13.33 -1.65 0.03
C LEU A 27 -14.73 -1.73 -0.59
N GLU A 28 -15.03 -2.77 -1.38
CA GLU A 28 -16.38 -3.03 -1.91
C GLU A 28 -17.42 -3.26 -0.80
N GLU A 29 -17.02 -3.90 0.30
CA GLU A 29 -17.84 -4.07 1.51
C GLU A 29 -17.99 -2.77 2.33
N GLY A 30 -17.39 -1.66 1.89
CA GLY A 30 -17.50 -0.36 2.55
C GLY A 30 -16.65 -0.20 3.82
N LYS A 31 -15.60 -1.02 3.99
CA LYS A 31 -14.70 -0.95 5.16
C LYS A 31 -13.66 0.16 5.01
N ASP A 32 -13.22 0.70 6.14
CA ASP A 32 -12.07 1.62 6.17
C ASP A 32 -10.78 0.79 6.18
N VAL A 33 -10.03 0.84 5.07
CA VAL A 33 -8.73 0.17 4.92
C VAL A 33 -7.61 1.18 5.08
N TYR A 34 -6.61 0.82 5.88
CA TYR A 34 -5.38 1.57 6.10
C TYR A 34 -4.18 0.70 5.72
N TYR A 35 -3.14 1.31 5.16
CA TYR A 35 -1.92 0.60 4.79
C TYR A 35 -0.69 1.30 5.37
N VAL A 36 0.12 0.56 6.12
CA VAL A 36 1.43 0.96 6.62
C VAL A 36 2.50 0.04 6.06
N ALA A 37 3.40 0.60 5.25
CA ALA A 37 4.68 -0.01 4.91
C ALA A 37 5.75 0.44 5.90
N LEU A 38 6.45 -0.49 6.54
CA LEU A 38 7.45 -0.19 7.58
C LEU A 38 8.77 0.33 7.00
N SER A 39 9.05 0.02 5.74
CA SER A 39 10.20 0.51 4.98
C SER A 39 9.73 1.12 3.66
N SER A 40 10.42 2.19 3.25
CA SER A 40 10.24 2.79 1.92
C SER A 40 11.22 2.24 0.88
N CYS A 41 12.03 1.25 1.26
CA CYS A 41 12.92 0.51 0.38
C CYS A 41 13.93 1.36 -0.42
N GLU A 42 14.31 2.55 0.09
CA GLU A 42 15.24 3.46 -0.61
C GLU A 42 16.59 2.79 -0.94
N LYS A 43 17.07 1.88 -0.08
CA LYS A 43 18.32 1.12 -0.31
C LYS A 43 18.22 0.12 -1.48
N SER A 44 17.01 -0.25 -1.87
CA SER A 44 16.73 -1.14 -3.00
C SER A 44 16.57 -0.37 -4.31
N VAL A 45 16.55 0.97 -4.26
CA VAL A 45 16.40 1.82 -5.45
C VAL A 45 17.76 1.96 -6.16
N PRO A 46 17.84 1.66 -7.46
CA PRO A 46 19.05 1.89 -8.24
C PRO A 46 19.41 3.40 -8.30
N PRO A 47 20.71 3.76 -8.33
CA PRO A 47 21.16 5.15 -8.20
C PRO A 47 20.72 6.08 -9.34
N GLU A 48 20.32 5.54 -10.49
CA GLU A 48 19.76 6.30 -11.61
C GLU A 48 18.32 6.79 -11.37
N TYR A 49 17.64 6.29 -10.33
CA TYR A 49 16.28 6.70 -9.98
C TYR A 49 16.26 7.59 -8.73
N PRO A 50 15.22 8.44 -8.58
CA PRO A 50 15.01 9.18 -7.33
C PRO A 50 14.85 8.22 -6.15
N PRO A 51 15.52 8.45 -5.00
CA PRO A 51 15.47 7.54 -3.86
C PRO A 51 14.06 7.39 -3.27
N ASP A 52 13.17 8.34 -3.54
CA ASP A 52 11.78 8.35 -3.07
C ASP A 52 10.78 7.73 -4.08
N ILE A 53 11.25 7.12 -5.17
CA ILE A 53 10.39 6.61 -6.24
C ILE A 53 9.36 5.59 -5.72
N LEU A 54 9.78 4.64 -4.87
CA LEU A 54 8.89 3.61 -4.31
C LEU A 54 7.82 4.19 -3.38
N LYS A 55 8.12 5.30 -2.67
CA LYS A 55 7.11 6.05 -1.89
C LYS A 55 6.04 6.66 -2.79
N LYS A 56 6.43 7.17 -3.96
CA LYS A 56 5.49 7.74 -4.94
C LYS A 56 4.65 6.65 -5.58
N GLU A 57 5.27 5.51 -5.90
CA GLU A 57 4.61 4.36 -6.51
C GLU A 57 3.56 3.75 -5.57
N VAL A 58 3.89 3.49 -4.31
CA VAL A 58 2.91 2.94 -3.35
C VAL A 58 1.73 3.90 -3.10
N LYS A 59 1.98 5.23 -3.03
CA LYS A 59 0.90 6.22 -2.93
C LYS A 59 -0.01 6.22 -4.16
N LYS A 60 0.55 5.98 -5.35
CA LYS A 60 -0.22 5.86 -6.59
C LYS A 60 -1.01 4.53 -6.63
N ALA A 61 -0.39 3.43 -6.22
CA ALA A 61 -1.00 2.10 -6.18
C ALA A 61 -2.18 2.04 -5.20
N THR A 62 -1.98 2.52 -3.98
CA THR A 62 -3.03 2.60 -2.95
C THR A 62 -4.20 3.48 -3.37
N ARG A 63 -3.92 4.62 -4.01
CA ARG A 63 -4.97 5.48 -4.59
C ARG A 63 -5.75 4.76 -5.70
N ALA A 64 -5.06 3.98 -6.53
CA ALA A 64 -5.70 3.19 -7.59
C ALA A 64 -6.58 2.05 -7.03
N LEU A 65 -6.18 1.46 -5.89
CA LEU A 65 -7.00 0.47 -5.18
C LEU A 65 -8.23 1.08 -4.49
N GLY A 66 -8.25 2.39 -4.25
CA GLY A 66 -9.34 3.08 -3.54
C GLY A 66 -9.10 3.25 -2.04
N ILE A 67 -7.88 3.02 -1.57
CA ILE A 67 -7.48 3.35 -0.19
C ILE A 67 -7.43 4.88 -0.07
N LYS A 68 -8.05 5.43 0.99
CA LYS A 68 -8.03 6.86 1.27
C LYS A 68 -6.58 7.30 1.52
N GLY A 69 -6.13 8.35 0.82
CA GLY A 69 -4.82 8.95 1.05
C GLY A 69 -4.75 9.68 2.39
N GLU A 70 -3.53 9.94 2.84
CA GLU A 70 -3.23 10.88 3.92
C GLU A 70 -3.55 12.33 3.54
#